data_AF-Q84PJ0-F1
#
_entry.id   AF-Q84PJ0-F1
#
_cell.length_a   1.000
_cell.length_b   1.000
_cell.length_c   1.000
_cell.angle_alpha   90.00
_cell.angle_beta   90.00
_cell.angle_gamma   90.00
#
_symmetry.space_group_name_H-M   'P 1'
#
loop_
_entity.id
_entity.type
_entity.pdbx_description
1 polymer ?
#
loop_
_entity_poly.entity_id
_entity_poly.type
_entity_poly.pdbx_seq_one_letter_code
_entity_poly.pdbx_strand_id
1 'polypeptide(L)'
;TPERFLSGRFAKIDPRGNDFELIPFGAGRRICAGTRMGIVLVEYILGTLLHSFDWMLPPGTGELNMDESFGLALQKTVPLSAMVRPRLAPTAYVS
;
A
#
# COMPACT_ATOMS: atom_id res chain seq x y z
N THR A 1 5.08 10.53 -5.47
CA THR A 1 3.64 10.27 -5.64
C THR A 1 3.44 9.11 -6.62
N PRO A 2 2.24 8.53 -6.76
CA PRO A 2 2.00 7.36 -7.64
C PRO A 2 2.38 7.58 -9.11
N GLU A 3 2.31 8.82 -9.60
CA GLU A 3 2.56 9.19 -11.00
C GLU A 3 3.96 8.84 -11.48
N ARG A 4 4.92 8.69 -10.55
CA ARG A 4 6.28 8.23 -10.84
C ARG A 4 6.31 6.91 -11.61
N PHE A 5 5.31 6.04 -11.42
CA PHE A 5 5.24 4.71 -12.03
C PHE A 5 4.25 4.62 -13.19
N LEU A 6 3.59 5.72 -13.59
CA LEU A 6 2.57 5.71 -14.65
C LEU A 6 3.13 6.03 -16.03
N SER A 7 4.28 6.72 -16.12
CA SER A 7 4.84 7.18 -17.39
C SER A 7 6.36 7.33 -17.35
N GLY A 8 6.98 7.50 -18.52
CA GLY A 8 8.42 7.68 -18.65
C GLY A 8 9.24 6.42 -18.32
N ARG A 9 10.44 6.63 -17.76
CA ARG A 9 11.42 5.55 -17.57
C ARG A 9 10.99 4.47 -16.58
N PHE A 10 10.14 4.80 -15.62
CA PHE A 10 9.72 3.87 -14.55
C PHE A 10 8.33 3.26 -14.80
N ALA A 11 7.72 3.48 -15.96
CA ALA A 11 6.36 3.00 -16.27
C ALA A 11 6.23 1.47 -16.34
N LYS A 12 7.35 0.77 -16.52
CA LYS A 12 7.41 -0.70 -16.64
C LYS A 12 8.28 -1.34 -15.55
N ILE A 13 8.52 -0.60 -14.46
CA ILE A 13 9.36 -1.09 -13.37
C ILE A 13 8.70 -2.31 -12.71
N ASP A 14 9.52 -3.31 -12.40
CA ASP A 14 9.11 -4.58 -11.83
C ASP A 14 9.70 -4.78 -10.43
N PRO A 15 8.87 -4.82 -9.36
CA PRO A 15 9.35 -4.95 -7.99
C PRO A 15 9.90 -6.35 -7.65
N ARG A 16 9.98 -7.28 -8.63
CA ARG A 16 10.49 -8.65 -8.46
C ARG A 16 12.03 -8.77 -8.49
N GLY A 17 12.74 -7.64 -8.37
CA GLY A 17 14.19 -7.64 -8.10
C GLY A 17 15.10 -7.56 -9.33
N ASN A 18 14.54 -7.29 -10.52
CA ASN A 18 15.32 -7.07 -11.74
C ASN A 18 15.65 -5.59 -11.98
N ASP A 19 14.81 -4.69 -11.46
CA ASP A 19 14.98 -3.25 -11.59
C ASP A 19 15.47 -2.64 -10.27
N PHE A 20 16.70 -2.16 -10.26
CA PHE A 20 17.39 -1.72 -9.04
C PHE A 20 16.81 -0.43 -8.44
N GLU A 21 16.05 0.33 -9.21
CA GLU A 21 15.34 1.52 -8.75
C GLU A 21 14.17 1.18 -7.81
N LEU A 22 13.73 -0.10 -7.76
CA LEU A 22 12.68 -0.57 -6.85
C LEU A 22 12.87 -2.05 -6.45
N ILE A 23 13.50 -2.28 -5.29
CA ILE A 23 13.78 -3.63 -4.75
C ILE A 23 13.18 -3.87 -3.35
N PRO A 24 11.85 -3.70 -3.15
CA PRO A 24 11.21 -3.81 -1.83
C PRO A 24 11.33 -5.21 -1.20
N PHE A 25 11.57 -6.23 -2.03
CA PHE A 25 11.76 -7.63 -1.60
C PHE A 25 13.21 -8.10 -1.69
N GLY A 26 14.16 -7.19 -1.98
CA GLY A 26 15.53 -7.52 -2.33
C GLY A 26 15.68 -8.04 -3.76
N ALA A 27 16.84 -8.64 -4.07
CA ALA A 27 17.18 -9.15 -5.39
C ALA A 27 18.12 -10.38 -5.31
N GLY A 28 18.22 -11.12 -6.42
CA GLY A 28 19.14 -12.24 -6.57
C GLY A 28 18.84 -13.43 -5.64
N ARG A 29 19.88 -14.16 -5.22
CA ARG A 29 19.76 -15.43 -4.47
C ARG A 29 19.13 -15.30 -3.07
N ARG A 30 19.05 -14.08 -2.53
CA ARG A 30 18.49 -13.79 -1.21
C ARG A 30 17.21 -12.95 -1.28
N ILE A 31 16.57 -12.90 -2.44
CA ILE A 31 15.26 -12.26 -2.58
C ILE A 31 14.23 -12.93 -1.65
N CYS A 32 13.29 -12.14 -1.13
CA CYS A 32 12.24 -12.64 -0.25
C CYS A 32 11.48 -13.80 -0.93
N ALA A 33 11.45 -14.96 -0.30
CA ALA A 33 10.71 -16.13 -0.81
C ALA A 33 9.21 -15.85 -0.96
N GLY A 34 8.68 -14.88 -0.22
CA GLY A 34 7.29 -14.44 -0.28
C GLY A 34 6.97 -13.39 -1.34
N THR A 35 7.91 -12.97 -2.21
CA THR A 35 7.72 -11.85 -3.16
C THR A 35 6.40 -11.91 -3.93
N ARG A 36 6.12 -13.05 -4.58
CA ARG A 36 4.90 -13.21 -5.41
C ARG A 36 3.63 -13.14 -4.57
N MET A 37 3.63 -13.76 -3.40
CA MET A 37 2.50 -13.73 -2.47
C MET A 37 2.26 -12.32 -1.91
N GLY A 38 3.35 -11.63 -1.52
CA GLY A 38 3.29 -10.28 -0.98
C GLY A 38 2.67 -9.29 -1.96
N ILE A 39 3.06 -9.34 -3.24
CA ILE A 39 2.48 -8.49 -4.29
C ILE A 39 0.97 -8.74 -4.42
N VAL A 40 0.57 -10.00 -4.58
CA VAL A 40 -0.84 -10.37 -4.75
C VAL A 40 -1.67 -9.97 -3.52
N LEU A 41 -1.17 -10.19 -2.31
CA LEU A 41 -1.87 -9.81 -1.09
C LEU A 41 -2.04 -8.30 -0.95
N VAL A 42 -0.99 -7.52 -1.24
CA VAL A 42 -1.07 -6.06 -1.19
C VAL A 42 -2.09 -5.54 -2.20
N GLU A 43 -2.06 -6.03 -3.45
CA GLU A 43 -3.02 -5.66 -4.49
C GLU A 43 -4.45 -6.03 -4.09
N TYR A 44 -4.66 -7.24 -3.58
CA TYR A 44 -5.96 -7.74 -3.17
C TYR A 44 -6.54 -6.97 -1.99
N ILE A 45 -5.75 -6.77 -0.93
CA ILE A 45 -6.18 -6.03 0.27
C ILE A 45 -6.47 -4.57 -0.09
N LEU A 46 -5.56 -3.92 -0.81
CA LEU A 46 -5.73 -2.52 -1.22
C LEU A 46 -6.97 -2.35 -2.11
N GLY A 47 -7.13 -3.21 -3.11
CA GLY A 47 -8.30 -3.22 -3.99
C GLY A 47 -9.59 -3.41 -3.21
N THR A 48 -9.63 -4.36 -2.27
CA THR A 48 -10.79 -4.63 -1.42
C THR A 48 -11.14 -3.43 -0.54
N LEU A 49 -10.15 -2.84 0.13
CA LEU A 49 -10.34 -1.71 1.03
C LEU A 49 -10.81 -0.45 0.31
N LEU A 50 -10.23 -0.14 -0.86
CA LEU A 50 -10.64 1.01 -1.68
C LEU A 50 -12.00 0.79 -2.34
N HIS A 51 -12.31 -0.46 -2.72
CA HIS A 51 -13.61 -0.78 -3.32
C HIS A 51 -14.74 -0.71 -2.30
N SER A 52 -14.48 -1.17 -1.07
CA SER A 52 -15.53 -1.40 -0.06
C SER A 52 -15.86 -0.17 0.78
N PHE A 53 -14.93 0.77 0.95
CA PHE A 53 -15.09 1.87 1.91
C PHE A 53 -14.72 3.24 1.34
N ASP A 54 -15.47 4.25 1.76
CA ASP A 54 -15.05 5.65 1.72
C ASP A 54 -14.19 5.94 2.96
N TRP A 55 -13.00 6.50 2.74
CA TRP A 55 -12.03 6.80 3.79
C TRP A 55 -12.03 8.28 4.16
N MET A 56 -12.06 8.57 5.46
CA MET A 56 -12.08 9.93 6.00
C MET A 56 -11.13 10.04 7.19
N LEU A 57 -10.60 11.25 7.41
CA LEU A 57 -9.86 11.54 8.64
C LEU A 57 -10.83 11.91 9.76
N PRO A 58 -10.52 11.56 11.02
CA PRO A 58 -11.30 12.02 12.17
C PRO A 58 -11.42 13.56 12.20
N PRO A 59 -12.54 14.12 12.66
CA PRO A 59 -12.69 15.56 12.82
C PRO A 59 -11.57 16.16 13.67
N GLY A 60 -11.03 17.29 13.24
CA GLY A 60 -9.92 17.95 13.94
C GLY A 60 -8.53 17.34 13.68
N THR A 61 -8.42 16.36 12.79
CA THR A 61 -7.11 15.91 12.32
C THR A 61 -6.43 17.03 11.53
N GLY A 62 -5.29 17.51 12.02
CA GLY A 62 -4.44 18.46 11.31
C GLY A 62 -3.62 17.78 10.20
N GLU A 63 -2.40 18.28 9.97
CA GLU A 63 -1.48 17.60 9.07
C GLU A 63 -1.07 16.23 9.61
N LEU A 64 -1.05 15.23 8.73
CA LEU A 64 -0.62 13.88 9.07
C LEU A 64 0.90 13.85 9.25
N ASN A 65 1.36 13.35 10.38
CA ASN A 65 2.77 13.04 10.56
C ASN A 65 3.16 11.90 9.60
N MET A 66 4.15 12.16 8.74
CA MET A 66 4.69 11.19 7.77
C MET A 66 6.07 10.68 8.17
N ASP A 67 6.51 10.97 9.40
CA ASP A 67 7.79 10.48 9.91
C ASP A 67 7.72 8.97 10.17
N GLU A 68 8.88 8.33 10.12
CA GLU A 68 9.02 6.89 10.20
C GLU A 68 9.82 6.46 11.43
N SER A 69 9.39 5.38 12.05
CA SER A 69 10.14 4.66 13.07
C SER A 69 10.96 3.55 12.40
N PHE A 70 12.22 3.43 12.82
CA PHE A 70 13.15 2.46 12.26
C PHE A 70 12.77 1.01 12.63
N GLY A 71 12.81 0.12 11.63
CA GLY A 71 12.50 -1.29 11.79
C GLY A 71 12.77 -2.08 10.52
N LEU A 72 12.44 -3.37 10.52
CA LEU A 72 12.58 -4.24 9.33
C LEU A 72 11.75 -3.73 8.15
N ALA A 73 10.54 -3.24 8.45
CA ALA A 73 9.74 -2.43 7.54
C ALA A 73 9.44 -1.11 8.26
N LEU A 74 9.62 0.01 7.57
CA LEU A 74 9.38 1.34 8.12
C LEU A 74 7.91 1.45 8.55
N GLN A 75 7.70 1.82 9.80
CA GLN A 75 6.37 2.07 10.36
C GLN A 75 6.19 3.58 10.54
N LYS A 76 4.96 4.08 10.50
CA LYS A 76 4.72 5.49 10.87
C LYS A 76 5.08 5.71 12.34
N THR A 77 5.75 6.82 12.64
CA THR A 77 6.05 7.22 14.03
C THR A 77 4.76 7.45 14.82
N VAL A 78 3.77 8.08 14.20
CA VAL A 78 2.42 8.23 14.73
C VAL A 78 1.47 7.34 13.93
N PRO A 79 0.81 6.35 14.54
CA PRO A 79 -0.16 5.50 13.85
C PRO A 79 -1.26 6.33 13.17
N LEU A 80 -1.63 5.94 11.95
CA LEU A 80 -2.73 6.59 11.23
C LEU A 80 -4.07 6.22 11.87
N SER A 81 -4.86 7.22 12.23
CA SER A 81 -6.28 7.06 12.57
C SER A 81 -7.13 7.44 11.37
N ALA A 82 -8.10 6.59 11.02
CA ALA A 82 -9.01 6.81 9.92
C ALA A 82 -10.42 6.33 10.28
N MET A 83 -11.42 7.01 9.76
CA MET A 83 -12.82 6.59 9.79
C MET A 83 -13.20 6.02 8.43
N VAL A 84 -13.97 4.94 8.43
CA VAL A 84 -14.44 4.29 7.21
C VAL A 84 -15.95 4.24 7.19
N ARG A 85 -16.53 4.44 6.00
CA ARG A 85 -17.96 4.24 5.74
C ARG A 85 -18.12 3.23 4.61
N PRO A 86 -18.98 2.20 4.75
CA PRO A 86 -19.29 1.30 3.63
C PRO A 86 -19.75 2.10 2.41
N ARG A 87 -19.15 1.81 1.25
CA ARG A 87 -19.42 2.55 0.01
C ARG A 87 -20.64 2.02 -0.74
N LEU A 88 -20.89 0.72 -0.64
CA LEU A 88 -22.03 0.07 -1.30
C LEU A 88 -23.22 -0.06 -0.34
N ALA A 89 -24.40 -0.37 -0.89
CA ALA A 89 -25.58 -0.66 -0.08
C ALA A 89 -25.33 -1.89 0.82
N PRO A 90 -25.92 -1.97 2.03
CA PRO A 90 -25.72 -3.10 2.94
C PRO A 90 -25.97 -4.47 2.31
N THR A 91 -26.94 -4.55 1.39
CA THR A 91 -27.30 -5.78 0.65
C THR A 91 -26.17 -6.33 -0.22
N ALA A 92 -25.19 -5.50 -0.61
CA ALA A 92 -24.03 -5.95 -1.37
C ALA A 92 -23.01 -6.75 -0.53
N TYR A 93 -23.14 -6.72 0.80
CA TYR A 93 -22.21 -7.38 1.73
C TYR A 93 -22.81 -8.60 2.44
N VAL A 94 -24.12 -8.82 2.32
CA VAL A 94 -24.79 -9.98 2.90
C VAL A 94 -24.78 -11.08 1.84
N SER A 95 -23.94 -12.11 2.05
CA SER A 95 -23.97 -13.36 1.28
C SER A 95 -25.04 -14.31 1.80
#